data_AF-A0A392P6S3-F1
#
_entry.id   AF-A0A392P6S3-F1
#
_cell.length_a   1.000
_cell.length_b   1.000
_cell.length_c   1.000
_cell.angle_alpha   90.00
_cell.angle_beta   90.00
_cell.angle_gamma   90.00
#
_symmetry.space_group_name_H-M   'P 1'
#
loop_
_entity.id
_entity.type
_entity.pdbx_description
1 polymer ?
#
loop_
_entity_poly.entity_id
_entity_poly.type
_entity_poly.pdbx_seq_one_letter_code
_entity_poly.pdbx_strand_id
1 'polypeptide(L)'
;KNKWDFFAFLILEVSAMLVTGGVCLTRVLTDPLAPSSFGTWVNYVGKNHIGAISFLIADFFLFFGVFALTVVQASQISRNITTNEMANIMRYSYLRGPGGRFRNPYDHGIKKNCSDFLINGYNEDV
;
A
#
# COMPACT_ATOMS: atom_id res chain seq x y z
N LYS A 1 -9.86 16.82 -3.16
CA LYS A 1 -11.03 16.34 -2.41
C LYS A 1 -10.90 14.88 -1.97
N ASN A 2 -10.78 13.90 -2.87
CA ASN A 2 -10.79 12.46 -2.49
C ASN A 2 -9.44 11.87 -2.03
N LYS A 3 -8.42 12.71 -1.77
CA LYS A 3 -7.05 12.22 -1.46
C LYS A 3 -7.03 11.44 -0.14
N TRP A 4 -7.71 11.96 0.87
CA TRP A 4 -7.83 11.31 2.18
C TRP A 4 -8.60 10.01 2.12
N ASP A 5 -9.79 10.01 1.48
CA ASP A 5 -10.61 8.79 1.35
C ASP A 5 -9.84 7.67 0.63
N PHE A 6 -9.11 8.02 -0.42
CA PHE A 6 -8.29 7.07 -1.16
C PHE A 6 -7.14 6.52 -0.31
N PHE A 7 -6.45 7.36 0.45
CA PHE A 7 -5.36 6.90 1.32
C PHE A 7 -5.86 6.04 2.49
N ALA A 8 -7.00 6.43 3.09
CA ALA A 8 -7.68 5.63 4.11
C ALA A 8 -8.10 4.26 3.56
N PHE A 9 -8.65 4.23 2.33
CA PHE A 9 -8.98 2.99 1.63
C PHE A 9 -7.75 2.08 1.48
N LEU A 10 -6.60 2.63 1.06
CA LEU A 10 -5.37 1.84 0.93
C LEU A 10 -4.89 1.26 2.28
N ILE A 11 -4.95 2.04 3.36
CA ILE A 11 -4.59 1.55 4.70
C ILE A 11 -5.53 0.43 5.14
N LEU A 12 -6.84 0.61 4.95
CA LEU A 12 -7.84 -0.39 5.29
C LEU A 12 -7.65 -1.67 4.46
N GLU A 13 -7.37 -1.53 3.16
CA GLU A 13 -7.13 -2.66 2.26
C GLU A 13 -5.88 -3.46 2.70
N VAL A 14 -4.74 -2.80 2.92
CA VAL A 14 -3.53 -3.46 3.44
C VAL A 14 -3.81 -4.18 4.76
N SER A 15 -4.57 -3.55 5.66
CA SER A 15 -4.93 -4.15 6.95
C SER A 15 -5.84 -5.37 6.77
N ALA A 16 -6.84 -5.26 5.90
CA ALA A 16 -7.77 -6.35 5.59
C ALA A 16 -7.03 -7.56 5.02
N MET A 17 -6.16 -7.35 4.03
CA MET A 17 -5.36 -8.41 3.39
C MET A 17 -4.43 -9.10 4.39
N LEU A 18 -3.75 -8.36 5.28
CA LEU A 18 -2.93 -8.96 6.34
C LEU A 18 -3.76 -9.85 7.27
N VAL A 19 -4.94 -9.39 7.67
CA VAL A 19 -5.83 -10.16 8.55
C VAL A 19 -6.37 -11.39 7.83
N THR A 20 -6.91 -11.24 6.61
CA THR A 20 -7.50 -12.36 5.87
C THR A 20 -6.46 -13.38 5.43
N GLY A 21 -5.30 -12.93 4.95
CA GLY A 21 -4.16 -13.78 4.61
C GLY A 21 -3.62 -14.52 5.83
N GLY A 22 -3.43 -13.81 6.95
CA GLY A 22 -2.95 -14.41 8.21
C GLY A 22 -3.93 -15.43 8.80
N VAL A 23 -5.23 -15.13 8.78
CA VAL A 23 -6.28 -16.07 9.22
C VAL A 23 -6.34 -17.28 8.29
N CYS A 24 -6.35 -17.09 6.97
CA CYS A 24 -6.38 -18.18 6.00
C CYS A 24 -5.16 -19.11 6.16
N LEU A 25 -3.97 -18.53 6.26
CA LEU A 25 -2.73 -19.27 6.46
C LEU A 25 -2.77 -20.07 7.77
N THR A 26 -3.20 -19.44 8.86
CA THR A 26 -3.33 -20.12 10.16
C THR A 26 -4.29 -21.30 10.05
N ARG A 27 -5.46 -21.13 9.43
CA ARG A 27 -6.45 -22.21 9.26
C ARG A 27 -5.91 -23.39 8.45
N VAL A 28 -5.12 -23.12 7.42
CA VAL A 28 -4.48 -24.15 6.60
C VAL A 28 -3.35 -24.87 7.36
N LEU A 29 -2.58 -24.15 8.17
CA LEU A 29 -1.49 -24.71 8.97
C LEU A 29 -1.99 -25.51 10.19
N THR A 30 -3.12 -25.13 10.78
CA THR A 30 -3.68 -25.78 11.98
C THR A 30 -4.79 -26.78 11.65
N ASP A 31 -4.89 -27.27 10.41
CA ASP A 31 -5.89 -28.27 10.06
C ASP A 31 -5.57 -29.60 10.79
N PRO A 32 -6.47 -30.09 11.67
CA PRO A 32 -6.24 -31.30 12.46
C PRO A 32 -6.14 -32.58 11.61
N LEU A 33 -6.65 -32.55 10.37
CA LEU A 33 -6.59 -33.69 9.44
C LEU A 33 -5.32 -33.66 8.59
N ALA A 34 -4.50 -32.60 8.71
CA ALA A 34 -3.35 -32.42 7.87
C ALA A 34 -2.21 -33.41 8.23
N PRO A 35 -1.59 -34.05 7.23
CA PRO A 35 -0.43 -34.91 7.45
C PRO A 35 0.75 -34.15 8.09
N SER A 36 1.51 -34.81 8.96
CA SER A 36 2.68 -34.22 9.64
C SER A 36 3.91 -34.04 8.74
N SER A 37 4.02 -34.82 7.66
CA SER A 37 5.09 -34.70 6.68
C SER A 37 4.81 -33.56 5.70
N PHE A 38 5.78 -32.66 5.53
CA PHE A 38 5.66 -31.49 4.65
C PHE A 38 5.21 -31.84 3.22
N GLY A 39 5.82 -32.86 2.60
CA GLY A 39 5.48 -33.24 1.22
C GLY A 39 4.05 -33.78 1.08
N THR A 40 3.57 -34.53 2.07
CA THR A 40 2.20 -35.04 2.10
C THR A 40 1.20 -33.93 2.44
N TRP A 41 1.59 -33.00 3.32
CA TRP A 41 0.82 -31.80 3.64
C TRP A 41 0.59 -30.93 2.40
N VAL A 42 1.63 -30.63 1.60
CA VAL A 42 1.49 -29.85 0.37
C VAL A 42 0.49 -30.50 -0.58
N ASN A 43 0.58 -31.82 -0.79
CA ASN A 43 -0.37 -32.56 -1.63
C ASN A 43 -1.79 -32.56 -1.05
N TYR A 44 -1.93 -32.66 0.27
CA TYR A 44 -3.20 -32.63 0.97
C TYR A 44 -3.89 -31.27 0.83
N VAL A 45 -3.17 -30.18 1.09
CA VAL A 45 -3.71 -28.81 0.95
C VAL A 45 -4.03 -28.51 -0.53
N GLY A 46 -3.17 -28.94 -1.46
CA GLY A 46 -3.41 -28.80 -2.90
C GLY A 46 -4.72 -29.44 -3.39
N LYS A 47 -5.13 -30.56 -2.79
CA LYS A 47 -6.35 -31.28 -3.16
C LYS A 47 -7.58 -30.84 -2.39
N ASN A 48 -7.44 -30.65 -1.08
CA ASN A 48 -8.58 -30.42 -0.18
C ASN A 48 -8.85 -28.93 0.09
N HIS A 49 -7.86 -28.06 -0.12
CA HIS A 49 -7.91 -26.63 0.20
C HIS A 49 -7.55 -25.76 -1.01
N ILE A 50 -7.94 -26.18 -2.21
CA ILE A 50 -7.57 -25.48 -3.46
C ILE A 50 -8.00 -24.02 -3.45
N GLY A 51 -9.20 -23.71 -2.93
CA GLY A 51 -9.69 -22.33 -2.81
C GLY A 51 -8.88 -21.47 -1.84
N ALA A 52 -8.43 -22.05 -0.72
CA ALA A 52 -7.58 -21.35 0.25
C ALA A 52 -6.19 -21.07 -0.32
N ILE A 53 -5.60 -22.02 -1.07
CA ILE A 53 -4.34 -21.79 -1.79
C ILE A 53 -4.52 -20.71 -2.86
N SER A 54 -5.57 -20.81 -3.69
CA SER A 54 -5.85 -19.80 -4.72
C SER A 54 -6.02 -18.41 -4.12
N PHE A 55 -6.74 -18.32 -2.98
CA PHE A 55 -6.86 -17.09 -2.21
C PHE A 55 -5.50 -16.57 -1.74
N LEU A 56 -4.69 -17.39 -1.07
CA LEU A 56 -3.37 -16.98 -0.56
C LEU A 56 -2.41 -16.52 -1.67
N ILE A 57 -2.46 -17.17 -2.83
CA ILE A 57 -1.66 -16.76 -3.99
C ILE A 57 -2.12 -15.39 -4.50
N ALA A 58 -3.43 -15.22 -4.71
CA ALA A 58 -3.98 -13.95 -5.19
C ALA A 58 -3.74 -12.81 -4.19
N ASP A 59 -4.00 -13.06 -2.90
CA ASP A 59 -3.81 -12.14 -1.79
C ASP A 59 -2.35 -11.70 -1.70
N PHE A 60 -1.39 -12.63 -1.82
CA PHE A 60 0.04 -12.31 -1.85
C PHE A 60 0.40 -11.33 -2.97
N PHE A 61 0.01 -11.61 -4.22
CA PHE A 61 0.36 -10.75 -5.35
C PHE A 61 -0.31 -9.38 -5.27
N LEU A 62 -1.58 -9.34 -4.92
CA LEU A 62 -2.33 -8.09 -4.77
C LEU A 62 -1.78 -7.27 -3.60
N PHE A 63 -1.41 -7.92 -2.49
CA PHE A 63 -0.88 -7.26 -1.29
C PHE A 63 0.36 -6.44 -1.61
N PHE A 64 1.35 -6.99 -2.35
CA PHE A 64 2.54 -6.21 -2.72
C PHE A 64 2.21 -5.00 -3.58
N GLY A 65 1.25 -5.13 -4.50
CA GLY A 65 0.80 -4.02 -5.34
C GLY A 65 0.17 -2.89 -4.52
N VAL A 66 -0.79 -3.24 -3.66
CA VAL A 66 -1.49 -2.27 -2.79
C VAL A 66 -0.53 -1.67 -1.76
N PHE A 67 0.35 -2.49 -1.16
CA PHE A 67 1.33 -2.04 -0.20
C PHE A 67 2.33 -1.04 -0.81
N ALA A 68 2.88 -1.36 -1.99
CA ALA A 68 3.78 -0.45 -2.69
C ALA A 68 3.09 0.88 -3.03
N LEU A 69 1.83 0.82 -3.50
CA LEU A 69 1.04 2.01 -3.76
C LEU A 69 0.82 2.84 -2.49
N THR A 70 0.52 2.20 -1.36
CA THR A 70 0.35 2.84 -0.05
C THR A 70 1.62 3.57 0.36
N VAL A 71 2.79 2.94 0.22
CA VAL A 71 4.10 3.55 0.54
C VAL A 71 4.38 4.76 -0.36
N VAL A 72 4.09 4.65 -1.67
CA VAL A 72 4.26 5.76 -2.61
C VAL A 72 3.33 6.92 -2.23
N GLN A 73 2.05 6.66 -1.93
CA GLN A 73 1.10 7.68 -1.49
C GLN A 73 1.53 8.32 -0.17
N ALA A 74 2.01 7.55 0.81
CA ALA A 74 2.53 8.07 2.07
C ALA A 74 3.75 8.98 1.85
N SER A 75 4.67 8.59 0.95
CA SER A 75 5.81 9.40 0.56
C SER A 75 5.39 10.72 -0.08
N GLN A 76 4.42 10.67 -1.00
CA GLN A 76 3.81 11.82 -1.66
C GLN A 76 3.16 12.79 -0.66
N ILE A 77 2.37 12.26 0.28
CA ILE A 77 1.78 13.03 1.38
C ILE A 77 2.89 13.68 2.22
N SER A 78 3.91 12.93 2.62
CA SER A 78 5.00 13.43 3.48
C SER A 78 5.81 14.56 2.85
N ARG A 79 5.79 14.67 1.53
CA ARG A 79 6.48 15.71 0.75
C ARG A 79 5.53 16.76 0.21
N ASN A 80 4.22 16.63 0.45
CA ASN A 80 3.18 17.46 -0.15
C ASN A 80 3.37 17.60 -1.68
N ILE A 81 3.40 16.46 -2.37
CA ILE A 81 3.53 16.40 -3.83
C ILE A 81 2.59 15.33 -4.38
N THR A 82 1.96 15.61 -5.51
CA THR A 82 1.04 14.69 -6.19
C THR A 82 1.76 13.76 -7.16
N THR A 83 1.14 12.63 -7.51
CA THR A 83 1.65 11.74 -8.57
C THR A 83 1.86 12.46 -9.90
N ASN A 84 0.96 13.36 -10.27
CA ASN A 84 1.08 14.12 -11.51
C ASN A 84 2.29 15.07 -11.49
N GLU A 85 2.53 15.75 -10.37
CA GLU A 85 3.72 16.59 -10.19
C GLU A 85 5.00 15.75 -10.25
N MET A 86 5.03 14.59 -9.59
CA MET A 86 6.18 13.69 -9.59
C MET A 86 6.46 13.08 -10.98
N ALA A 87 5.42 12.74 -11.74
CA ALA A 87 5.55 12.20 -13.10
C ALA A 87 5.95 13.29 -14.11
N ASN A 88 5.49 14.53 -13.90
CA ASN A 88 5.71 15.66 -14.81
C ASN A 88 6.63 16.73 -14.22
N ILE A 89 7.61 16.35 -13.40
CA ILE A 89 8.56 17.30 -12.76
C ILE A 89 9.22 18.22 -13.80
N MET A 90 9.53 17.69 -14.99
CA MET A 90 10.18 18.46 -16.06
C MET A 90 9.28 19.54 -16.66
N ARG A 91 7.96 19.39 -16.57
CA ARG A 91 6.98 20.36 -17.08
C ARG A 91 6.77 21.51 -16.10
N TYR A 92 6.82 21.25 -14.80
CA TYR A 92 6.55 22.23 -13.77
C TYR A 92 7.81 23.00 -13.38
N SER A 93 7.95 24.22 -13.91
CA SER A 93 9.11 25.08 -13.65
C SER A 93 9.29 25.44 -12.17
N TYR A 94 8.20 25.51 -11.39
CA TYR A 94 8.27 25.76 -9.95
C TYR A 94 8.91 24.61 -9.15
N LEU A 95 8.94 23.39 -9.71
CA LEU A 95 9.66 22.25 -9.14
C LEU A 95 11.15 22.25 -9.47
N ARG A 96 11.61 23.20 -10.30
CA ARG A 96 13.02 23.40 -10.66
C ARG A 96 13.61 24.55 -9.84
N GLY A 97 14.53 24.20 -8.95
CA GLY A 97 15.33 25.15 -8.20
C GLY A 97 16.50 25.74 -9.00
N PRO A 98 17.23 26.68 -8.39
CA PRO A 98 18.43 27.26 -8.98
C PRO A 98 19.42 26.17 -9.38
N GLY A 99 19.91 26.20 -10.62
CA GLY A 99 20.83 25.18 -11.15
C GLY A 99 20.17 23.87 -11.61
N GLY A 100 18.85 23.84 -11.81
CA GLY A 100 18.13 22.67 -12.34
C GLY A 100 17.90 21.55 -11.33
N ARG A 101 18.24 21.77 -10.05
CA ARG A 101 17.97 20.82 -8.96
C ARG A 101 16.47 20.80 -8.63
N PHE A 102 15.96 19.65 -8.20
CA PHE A 102 14.59 19.55 -7.72
C PHE A 102 14.39 20.43 -6.47
N ARG A 103 13.29 21.20 -6.43
CA ARG A 103 12.88 22.00 -5.26
C ARG A 103 11.37 21.92 -5.13
N ASN A 104 10.85 21.39 -4.03
CA ASN A 104 9.42 21.43 -3.75
C ASN A 104 9.09 22.64 -2.84
N PRO A 105 8.44 23.70 -3.35
CA PRO A 105 8.03 24.83 -2.52
C PRO A 105 6.89 24.50 -1.55
N TYR A 106 6.14 23.43 -1.80
CA TYR A 106 5.00 23.01 -0.97
C TYR A 106 5.39 22.06 0.17
N ASP A 107 6.65 21.61 0.21
CA ASP A 107 7.16 20.76 1.28
C ASP A 107 7.50 21.60 2.52
N HIS A 108 6.67 21.50 3.56
CA HIS A 108 6.87 22.17 4.85
C HIS A 108 7.52 21.27 5.91
N GLY A 109 8.08 20.13 5.49
CA GLY A 109 8.61 19.08 6.35
C GLY A 109 7.58 18.02 6.71
N ILE A 110 8.07 16.78 6.87
CA ILE A 110 7.25 15.56 7.04
C ILE A 110 6.16 15.71 8.09
N LYS A 111 6.50 16.23 9.29
CA LYS A 111 5.53 16.35 10.38
C LYS A 111 4.36 17.26 10.00
N LYS A 112 4.66 18.42 9.39
CA LYS A 112 3.67 19.42 9.03
C LYS A 112 2.83 18.96 7.84
N ASN A 113 3.45 18.43 6.80
CA ASN A 113 2.74 17.90 5.64
C ASN A 113 1.79 16.76 6.02
N CYS A 114 2.25 15.83 6.87
CA CYS A 114 1.40 14.73 7.35
C CYS A 114 0.28 15.22 8.29
N SER A 115 0.56 16.15 9.22
CA SER A 115 -0.50 16.68 10.09
C SER A 115 -1.55 17.44 9.31
N ASP A 116 -1.14 18.27 8.35
CA ASP A 116 -2.05 19.05 7.52
C ASP A 116 -2.93 18.11 6.67
N PHE A 117 -2.35 17.05 6.12
CA PHE A 117 -3.10 16.03 5.39
C PHE A 117 -4.11 15.27 6.26
N LEU A 118 -3.72 14.88 7.48
CA LEU A 118 -4.59 14.11 8.38
C LEU A 118 -5.72 14.96 8.96
N ILE A 119 -5.50 16.26 9.20
CA ILE A 119 -6.48 17.17 9.78
C ILE A 119 -7.42 17.72 8.71
N ASN A 120 -6.89 18.17 7.57
CA ASN A 120 -7.68 18.86 6.56
C ASN A 120 -8.19 17.92 5.45
N GLY A 121 -7.61 16.73 5.30
CA GLY A 121 -7.98 15.73 4.29
C GLY A 121 -7.61 16.10 2.83
N TYR A 122 -7.36 17.38 2.57
CA TYR A 122 -6.76 17.89 1.36
C TYR A 122 -6.15 19.26 1.65
N ASN A 123 -5.13 19.63 0.89
CA ASN A 123 -4.65 21.01 0.85
C ASN A 123 -5.43 21.76 -0.24
N GLU A 124 -5.95 22.94 0.10
CA GLU A 124 -6.39 23.93 -0.89
C GLU A 124 -5.14 24.56 -1.49
N ASP A 125 -4.63 23.91 -2.53
CA ASP A 125 -3.61 24.52 -3.38
C ASP A 125 -4.37 25.57 -4.23
N VAL A 126 -4.24 26.86 -3.86
CA VAL A 126 -4.79 28.02 -4.60
C VAL A 126 -4.14 28.14 -5.97
#